data_AF-A0A6L4N8R9-F1
#
_entry.id   AF-A0A6L4N8R9-F1
#
_cell.length_a   1.000
_cell.length_b   1.000
_cell.length_c   1.000
_cell.angle_alpha   90.00
_cell.angle_beta   90.00
_cell.angle_gamma   90.00
#
_symmetry.space_group_name_H-M   'P 1'
#
loop_
_entity.id
_entity.type
_entity.pdbx_description
1 polymer ?
#
loop_
_entity_poly.entity_id
_entity_poly.type
_entity_poly.pdbx_seq_one_letter_code
_entity_poly.pdbx_strand_id
1 'polypeptide(L)'
;DATLAPKITAMIAAVGFYEHTGDWMYTSGIPAKTGVGGGVMGVLPGQFGIAAFAPPLDGSGNSVKAQLAIQYIMNKLELNVFSNNHITVVD
;
A
#
# COMPACT_ATOMS: atom_id res chain seq x y z
N ASP A 1 -8.37 -13.74 -14.52
CA ASP A 1 -7.66 -13.28 -15.72
C ASP A 1 -6.43 -12.49 -15.28
N ALA A 2 -5.24 -12.98 -15.60
CA ALA A 2 -3.98 -12.35 -15.20
C ALA A 2 -3.79 -10.96 -15.83
N THR A 3 -4.47 -10.67 -16.95
CA THR A 3 -4.38 -9.36 -17.61
C THR A 3 -5.02 -8.22 -16.81
N LEU A 4 -5.84 -8.55 -15.80
CA LEU A 4 -6.48 -7.56 -14.94
C LEU A 4 -5.56 -7.07 -13.83
N ALA A 5 -4.58 -7.87 -13.39
CA ALA A 5 -3.70 -7.53 -12.28
C ALA A 5 -3.00 -6.16 -12.47
N PRO A 6 -2.28 -5.88 -13.57
CA PRO A 6 -1.65 -4.58 -13.76
C PRO A 6 -2.66 -3.42 -13.83
N LYS A 7 -3.87 -3.66 -14.35
CA LYS A 7 -4.94 -2.65 -14.43
C LYS A 7 -5.49 -2.31 -13.04
N ILE A 8 -5.71 -3.32 -12.21
CA ILE A 8 -6.18 -3.14 -10.82
C ILE A 8 -5.09 -2.47 -9.98
N THR A 9 -3.84 -2.90 -10.12
CA THR A 9 -2.69 -2.26 -9.44
C THR A 9 -2.58 -0.79 -9.80
N ALA A 10 -2.67 -0.46 -11.10
CA ALA A 10 -2.65 0.93 -11.56
C ALA A 10 -3.82 1.75 -10.99
N MET A 11 -5.03 1.16 -10.95
CA MET A 11 -6.21 1.81 -10.36
C MET A 11 -6.02 2.10 -8.87
N ILE A 12 -5.60 1.12 -8.06
CA ILE A 12 -5.39 1.35 -6.61
C ILE A 12 -4.19 2.25 -6.33
N ALA A 13 -3.22 2.35 -7.24
CA ALA A 13 -2.16 3.36 -7.15
C ALA A 13 -2.67 4.78 -7.38
N ALA A 14 -3.73 4.96 -8.18
CA ALA A 14 -4.27 6.26 -8.55
C ALA A 14 -5.41 6.75 -7.64
N VAL A 15 -6.22 5.83 -7.10
CA VAL A 15 -7.43 6.16 -6.31
C VAL A 15 -7.58 5.30 -5.04
N GLY A 16 -6.47 4.80 -4.52
CA GLY A 16 -6.42 3.88 -3.38
C GLY A 16 -6.88 4.45 -2.04
N PHE A 17 -6.57 5.72 -1.84
CA PHE A 17 -6.64 6.46 -0.58
C PHE A 17 -7.37 7.79 -0.80
N TYR A 18 -8.68 7.81 -0.55
CA TYR A 18 -9.61 8.94 -0.71
C TYR A 18 -8.97 10.24 -1.25
N GLU A 19 -8.70 11.20 -0.38
CA GLU A 19 -8.08 12.48 -0.72
C GLU A 19 -6.54 12.44 -0.68
N HIS A 20 -5.96 11.37 -0.15
CA HIS A 20 -4.53 11.25 0.18
C HIS A 20 -3.76 10.24 -0.69
N THR A 21 -4.26 9.88 -1.87
CA THR A 21 -3.58 8.86 -2.70
C THR A 21 -2.21 9.31 -3.17
N GLY A 22 -2.06 10.58 -3.53
CA GLY A 22 -0.76 11.15 -3.89
C GLY A 22 0.23 11.08 -2.73
N ASP A 23 -0.16 11.53 -1.55
CA ASP A 23 0.67 11.49 -0.33
C ASP A 23 1.05 10.06 0.05
N TRP A 24 0.11 9.12 -0.06
CA TRP A 24 0.36 7.71 0.20
C TRP A 24 1.42 7.13 -0.75
N MET A 25 1.25 7.34 -2.05
CA MET A 25 2.22 6.86 -3.04
C MET A 25 3.59 7.53 -2.86
N TYR A 26 3.64 8.83 -2.52
CA TYR A 26 4.88 9.54 -2.26
C TYR A 26 5.63 9.01 -1.03
N THR A 27 4.90 8.70 0.06
CA THR A 27 5.51 8.36 1.35
C THR A 27 5.73 6.86 1.58
N SER A 28 4.96 5.99 0.94
CA SER A 28 5.03 4.53 1.11
C SER A 28 5.49 3.78 -0.15
N GLY A 29 5.34 4.39 -1.34
CA GLY A 29 5.74 3.79 -2.61
C GLY A 29 5.01 2.50 -2.99
N ILE A 30 3.87 2.17 -2.35
CA ILE A 30 3.13 0.93 -2.61
C ILE A 30 1.67 1.19 -3.03
N PRO A 31 1.21 0.68 -4.19
CA PRO A 31 -0.21 0.68 -4.55
C PRO A 31 -1.05 -0.01 -3.48
N ALA A 32 -2.06 0.67 -2.95
CA ALA A 32 -2.85 0.14 -1.84
C ALA A 32 -4.28 0.64 -1.83
N LYS A 33 -5.15 -0.09 -1.13
CA LYS A 33 -6.54 0.30 -0.86
C LYS A 33 -6.79 0.33 0.64
N THR A 34 -7.42 1.40 1.09
CA THR A 34 -7.95 1.58 2.45
C THR A 34 -9.48 1.40 2.49
N GLY A 35 -10.02 1.07 3.66
CA GLY A 35 -11.46 1.03 3.89
C GLY A 35 -11.83 1.48 5.30
N VAL A 36 -13.00 2.10 5.44
CA VAL A 36 -13.54 2.64 6.70
C VAL A 36 -13.74 1.59 7.81
N GLY A 37 -13.66 0.30 7.49
CA GLY A 37 -13.57 -0.76 8.49
C GLY A 37 -12.24 -0.77 9.26
N GLY A 38 -11.25 0.04 8.85
CA GLY A 38 -9.94 0.13 9.47
C GLY A 38 -8.86 -0.72 8.78
N GLY A 39 -9.17 -1.32 7.63
CA GLY A 39 -8.23 -2.15 6.87
C GLY A 39 -7.46 -1.34 5.83
N VAL A 40 -6.17 -1.65 5.66
CA VAL A 40 -5.33 -1.19 4.54
C VAL A 40 -4.64 -2.41 3.93
N MET A 41 -4.69 -2.54 2.61
CA MET A 41 -4.01 -3.60 1.87
C MET A 41 -3.22 -3.00 0.71
N GLY A 42 -1.95 -3.39 0.58
CA GLY A 42 -1.07 -2.98 -0.50
C GLY A 42 -0.48 -4.16 -1.26
N VAL A 43 -0.03 -3.90 -2.49
CA VAL A 43 0.69 -4.90 -3.30
C VAL A 43 1.96 -4.29 -3.85
N LEU A 44 3.08 -4.99 -3.66
CA LEU A 44 4.33 -4.75 -4.38
C LEU A 44 4.39 -5.79 -5.51
N PRO A 45 4.12 -5.42 -6.78
CA PRO A 45 3.96 -6.38 -7.86
C PRO A 45 5.18 -7.29 -8.02
N GLY A 46 4.92 -8.60 -8.10
CA GLY A 46 5.97 -9.62 -8.24
C GLY A 46 6.74 -9.94 -6.96
N GLN A 47 6.44 -9.29 -5.83
CA GLN A 47 7.12 -9.52 -4.56
C GLN A 47 6.19 -10.01 -3.45
N PHE A 48 5.24 -9.18 -3.01
CA PHE A 48 4.30 -9.57 -1.95
C PHE A 48 3.04 -8.71 -1.93
N GLY A 49 2.03 -9.21 -1.23
CA GLY A 49 0.92 -8.41 -0.70
C GLY A 49 1.12 -8.18 0.80
N ILE A 50 0.67 -7.03 1.30
CA ILE A 50 0.71 -6.68 2.71
C ILE A 50 -0.66 -6.15 3.14
N ALA A 51 -1.07 -6.46 4.37
CA ALA A 51 -2.28 -5.90 4.94
C ALA A 51 -2.09 -5.59 6.42
N ALA A 52 -2.75 -4.54 6.88
CA ALA A 52 -2.82 -4.15 8.28
C ALA A 52 -4.24 -3.71 8.62
N PHE A 53 -4.61 -3.85 9.89
CA PHE A 53 -5.94 -3.51 10.38
C PHE A 53 -5.84 -2.76 11.71
N ALA A 54 -6.51 -1.61 11.78
CA ALA A 54 -6.76 -0.90 13.02
C ALA A 54 -8.00 0.00 12.87
N PRO A 55 -9.01 -0.11 13.77
CA PRO A 55 -10.25 0.66 13.66
C PRO A 55 -10.13 2.20 13.64
N PRO A 56 -9.21 2.85 14.38
CA PRO A 56 -9.16 4.31 14.41
C PRO A 56 -8.80 4.93 13.05
N LEU A 57 -9.62 5.86 12.58
CA LEU A 57 -9.48 6.52 11.29
C LEU A 57 -9.00 7.98 11.42
N ASP A 58 -8.35 8.49 10.38
CA ASP A 58 -8.08 9.92 10.20
C ASP A 58 -9.31 10.68 9.65
N GLY A 59 -9.15 11.99 9.43
CA GLY A 59 -10.22 12.85 8.93
C GLY A 59 -10.78 12.47 7.56
N SER A 60 -10.01 11.74 6.75
CA SER A 60 -10.42 11.28 5.41
C SER A 60 -10.89 9.81 5.41
N GLY A 61 -10.99 9.17 6.58
CA GLY A 61 -11.53 7.82 6.73
C GLY A 61 -10.51 6.70 6.52
N ASN A 62 -9.20 6.99 6.53
CA ASN A 62 -8.17 5.97 6.44
C ASN A 62 -7.71 5.52 7.82
N SER A 63 -7.36 4.24 7.99
CA SER A 63 -6.84 3.76 9.27
C SER A 63 -5.49 4.39 9.63
N VAL A 64 -5.41 5.07 10.77
CA VAL A 64 -4.18 5.77 11.21
C VAL A 64 -3.04 4.77 11.42
N LYS A 65 -3.28 3.72 12.22
CA LYS A 65 -2.21 2.79 12.61
C LYS A 65 -1.84 1.82 11.48
N ALA A 66 -2.80 1.41 10.65
CA ALA A 66 -2.50 0.52 9.53
C ALA A 66 -1.65 1.23 8.47
N GLN A 67 -1.93 2.51 8.19
CA GLN A 67 -1.07 3.35 7.35
C GLN A 67 0.35 3.39 7.87
N LEU A 68 0.53 3.75 9.15
CA LEU A 68 1.85 3.86 9.77
C LEU A 68 2.63 2.55 9.78
N ALA A 69 1.95 1.42 10.04
CA ALA A 69 2.59 0.11 10.05
C ALA A 69 3.12 -0.28 8.67
N ILE A 70 2.30 -0.15 7.63
CA ILE A 70 2.71 -0.49 6.26
C ILE A 70 3.80 0.48 5.78
N GLN A 71 3.62 1.78 5.98
CA GLN A 71 4.62 2.79 5.62
C GLN A 71 5.96 2.52 6.31
N TYR A 72 5.96 2.17 7.61
CA TYR A 72 7.16 1.81 8.34
C TYR A 72 7.87 0.62 7.70
N ILE A 73 7.16 -0.45 7.36
CA ILE A 73 7.74 -1.64 6.73
C ILE A 73 8.34 -1.30 5.36
N MET A 74 7.61 -0.59 4.51
CA MET A 74 8.10 -0.18 3.19
C MET A 74 9.38 0.66 3.30
N ASN A 75 9.38 1.65 4.20
CA ASN A 75 10.55 2.53 4.39
C ASN A 75 11.72 1.80 5.05
N LYS A 76 11.45 0.91 6.00
CA LYS A 76 12.49 0.14 6.69
C LYS A 76 13.20 -0.85 5.77
N LEU A 77 12.47 -1.39 4.80
CA LEU A 77 13.01 -2.29 3.77
C LEU A 77 13.48 -1.54 2.52
N GLU A 78 13.30 -0.21 2.48
CA GLU A 78 13.59 0.65 1.33
C GLU A 78 12.91 0.17 0.04
N LEU A 79 11.67 -0.32 0.14
CA LEU A 79 10.91 -0.88 -0.97
C LEU A 79 9.87 0.12 -1.49
N ASN A 80 9.72 0.15 -2.81
CA ASN A 80 8.92 1.15 -3.49
C ASN A 80 8.80 0.76 -4.99
N VAL A 81 7.62 0.91 -5.61
CA VAL A 81 7.39 0.54 -7.03
C VAL A 81 8.19 1.37 -8.05
N PHE A 82 8.75 2.50 -7.63
CA PHE A 82 9.63 3.39 -8.38
C PHE A 82 11.12 3.17 -8.06
N SER A 83 11.46 2.25 -7.17
CA SER A 83 12.85 1.87 -6.85
C SER A 83 13.21 0.53 -7.48
N ASN A 84 14.53 0.25 -7.54
CA ASN A 84 15.05 -1.05 -7.99
C ASN A 84 15.24 -2.06 -6.83
N ASN A 85 14.88 -1.68 -5.61
CA ASN A 85 15.02 -2.54 -4.43
C ASN A 85 13.99 -3.66 -4.45
N HIS A 86 14.45 -4.87 -4.13
CA HIS A 86 13.60 -6.06 -4.07
C HIS A 86 14.06 -7.01 -2.98
N ILE A 87 13.10 -7.74 -2.43
CA ILE A 87 13.31 -8.82 -1.47
C ILE A 87 13.65 -10.09 -2.25
N THR A 88 14.68 -10.79 -1.79
CA THR A 88 14.90 -12.19 -2.11
C THR A 88 14.55 -13.02 -0.88
N VAL A 89 13.57 -13.90 -1.01
CA VAL A 89 13.27 -14.88 0.03
C VAL A 89 14.26 -16.03 -0.14
N VAL A 90 15.06 -16.27 0.89
CA VAL A 90 15.98 -17.42 0.98
C VAL A 90 15.40 -18.43 1.95
N ASP A 91 15.59 -19.71 1.64
CA ASP A 91 15.22 -20.84 2.53
C ASP A 91 16.17 -20.96 3.73
#